data_AF-A0A1I8BNN0-F1
#
_entry.id   AF-A0A1I8BNN0-F1
#
_cell.length_a   1.000
_cell.length_b   1.000
_cell.length_c   1.000
_cell.angle_alpha   90.00
_cell.angle_beta   90.00
_cell.angle_gamma   90.00
#
_symmetry.space_group_name_H-M   'P 1'
#
loop_
_entity.id
_entity.type
_entity.pdbx_description
1 polymer ?
#
loop_
_entity_poly.entity_id
_entity_poly.type
_entity_poly.pdbx_seq_one_letter_code
_entity_poly.pdbx_strand_id
1 'polypeptide(L)'
;MCSADVKGVKLFEEIETCGCYGFECVLGASFTLMGDALCAVVADRKNKRADLKVKGGAEAAGLRLLARGDALNIKKCFVVIEDECIVATTDVASVCILNKSKEIGNVLTMPKRRKDGKAEGEGM
;
A
#
# COMPACT_ATOMS: atom_id res chain seq x y z
N MET A 1 -18.33 19.76 -7.49
CA MET A 1 -17.12 18.92 -7.52
C MET A 1 -17.37 17.81 -8.52
N CYS A 2 -16.73 17.84 -9.68
CA CYS A 2 -16.88 16.79 -10.68
C CYS A 2 -16.38 15.46 -10.08
N SER A 3 -17.25 14.45 -9.99
CA SER A 3 -16.81 13.08 -9.74
C SER A 3 -15.95 12.67 -10.92
N ALA A 4 -14.63 12.81 -10.80
CA ALA A 4 -13.72 12.12 -11.70
C ALA A 4 -14.03 10.62 -11.59
N ASP A 5 -14.30 9.97 -12.73
CA ASP A 5 -14.53 8.53 -12.80
C ASP A 5 -13.35 7.80 -12.18
N VAL A 6 -13.60 7.06 -11.11
CA VAL A 6 -12.57 6.31 -10.41
C VAL A 6 -12.35 5.00 -11.16
N LYS A 7 -11.16 4.81 -11.73
CA LYS A 7 -10.78 3.57 -12.39
C LYS A 7 -10.38 2.52 -11.36
N GLY A 8 -11.14 1.43 -11.29
CA GLY A 8 -10.76 0.28 -10.45
C GLY A 8 -9.67 -0.55 -11.13
N VAL A 9 -8.56 -0.79 -10.45
CA VAL A 9 -7.46 -1.65 -10.95
C VAL A 9 -7.16 -2.77 -9.96
N LYS A 10 -6.67 -3.91 -10.47
CA LYS A 10 -6.30 -5.06 -9.64
C LYS A 10 -4.79 -5.14 -9.42
N LEU A 11 -4.01 -4.61 -10.35
CA LEU A 11 -2.56 -4.60 -10.38
C LEU A 11 -2.07 -3.19 -10.68
N PHE A 12 -0.92 -2.82 -10.11
CA PHE A 12 -0.32 -1.50 -10.32
C PHE A 12 0.22 -1.32 -11.74
N GLU A 13 0.54 -2.40 -12.44
CA GLU A 13 0.93 -2.35 -13.86
C GLU A 13 -0.20 -1.87 -14.80
N GLU A 14 -1.46 -1.91 -14.35
CA GLU A 14 -2.61 -1.37 -15.10
C GLU A 14 -2.71 0.17 -15.00
N ILE A 15 -1.87 0.79 -14.16
CA ILE A 15 -1.80 2.26 -14.00
C ILE A 15 -0.79 2.81 -15.00
N GLU A 16 -1.26 3.11 -16.20
CA GLU A 16 -0.42 3.66 -17.28
C GLU A 16 -0.41 5.20 -17.32
N THR A 17 -1.35 5.86 -16.63
CA THR A 17 -1.52 7.32 -16.66
C THR A 17 -1.87 7.87 -15.28
N CYS A 18 -1.56 9.16 -15.06
CA CYS A 18 -1.99 9.87 -13.86
C CYS A 18 -3.53 10.02 -13.85
N GLY A 19 -4.16 9.94 -12.68
CA GLY A 19 -5.61 10.05 -12.58
C GLY A 19 -6.21 9.53 -11.28
N CYS A 20 -7.54 9.36 -11.26
CA CYS A 20 -8.25 8.82 -10.11
C CYS A 20 -8.41 7.30 -10.20
N TYR A 21 -7.93 6.59 -9.17
CA TYR A 21 -7.93 5.13 -9.12
C TYR A 21 -8.46 4.60 -7.79
N GLY A 22 -8.96 3.38 -7.83
CA GLY A 22 -9.24 2.56 -6.64
C GLY A 22 -8.61 1.18 -6.80
N PHE A 23 -8.05 0.64 -5.72
CA PHE A 23 -7.33 -0.63 -5.74
C PHE A 23 -7.24 -1.30 -4.37
N GLU A 24 -7.04 -2.61 -4.38
CA GLU A 24 -6.64 -3.38 -3.21
C GLU A 24 -5.12 -3.50 -3.16
N CYS A 25 -4.55 -3.36 -1.96
CA CYS A 25 -3.12 -3.50 -1.75
C CYS A 25 -2.81 -4.05 -0.35
N VAL A 26 -1.55 -4.41 -0.11
CA VAL A 26 -1.02 -4.75 1.21
C VAL A 26 0.03 -3.77 1.66
N LEU A 27 0.14 -3.56 2.97
CA LEU A 27 1.21 -2.74 3.54
C LEU A 27 2.57 -3.42 3.40
N GLY A 28 3.49 -2.74 2.73
CA GLY A 28 4.90 -3.10 2.64
C GLY A 28 5.67 -2.86 3.94
N ALA A 29 5.21 -1.88 4.72
CA ALA A 29 5.70 -1.47 6.04
C ALA A 29 4.60 -0.70 6.79
N SER A 30 4.77 -0.50 8.10
CA SER A 30 3.86 0.33 8.90
C SER A 30 3.86 1.79 8.43
N PHE A 31 2.73 2.47 8.62
CA PHE A 31 2.61 3.89 8.30
C PHE A 31 3.53 4.75 9.15
N THR A 32 4.17 5.73 8.52
CA THR A 32 4.99 6.76 9.16
C THR A 32 4.30 8.11 9.02
N LEU A 33 4.21 8.87 10.12
CA LEU A 33 3.68 10.24 10.08
C LEU A 33 4.74 11.19 9.52
N MET A 34 4.43 11.84 8.41
CA MET A 34 5.25 12.84 7.73
C MET A 34 4.44 14.13 7.61
N GLY A 35 4.66 15.06 8.55
CA GLY A 35 3.84 16.27 8.66
C GLY A 35 2.40 15.94 9.03
N ASP A 36 1.45 16.35 8.18
CA ASP A 36 0.01 16.11 8.34
C ASP A 36 -0.49 14.84 7.62
N ALA A 37 0.42 14.06 7.03
CA ALA A 37 0.08 12.86 6.25
C ALA A 37 0.70 11.58 6.85
N LEU A 38 -0.01 10.45 6.69
CA LEU A 38 0.59 9.13 6.89
C LEU A 38 1.09 8.60 5.56
N CYS A 39 2.36 8.19 5.53
CA CYS A 39 2.99 7.60 4.35
C CYS A 39 3.33 6.13 4.61
N ALA A 40 3.10 5.28 3.61
CA ALA A 40 3.54 3.90 3.63
C ALA A 40 3.86 3.41 2.21
N VAL A 41 4.76 2.44 2.11
CA VAL A 41 4.90 1.65 0.90
C VAL A 41 3.80 0.60 0.91
N VAL A 42 3.07 0.47 -0.18
CA VAL A 42 2.09 -0.61 -0.41
C VAL A 42 2.52 -1.46 -1.59
N ALA A 43 1.96 -2.66 -1.67
CA ALA A 43 2.17 -3.53 -2.82
C ALA A 43 0.88 -4.18 -3.31
N ASP A 44 0.83 -4.47 -4.60
CA ASP A 44 -0.24 -5.27 -5.20
C ASP A 44 0.02 -6.78 -5.06
N ARG A 45 -0.87 -7.59 -5.64
CA ARG A 45 -0.79 -9.06 -5.62
C ARG A 45 0.43 -9.64 -6.34
N LYS A 46 1.10 -8.87 -7.19
CA LYS A 46 2.29 -9.25 -7.97
C LYS A 46 3.58 -8.64 -7.40
N ASN A 47 3.54 -8.11 -6.18
CA ASN A 47 4.69 -7.49 -5.52
C ASN A 47 5.16 -6.18 -6.14
N LYS A 48 4.38 -5.55 -7.03
CA LYS A 48 4.69 -4.20 -7.51
C LYS A 48 4.36 -3.19 -6.42
N ARG A 49 5.25 -2.23 -6.22
CA ARG A 49 5.18 -1.27 -5.11
C ARG A 49 4.63 0.07 -5.56
N ALA A 50 3.97 0.75 -4.65
CA ALA A 50 3.55 2.14 -4.78
C ALA A 50 3.71 2.84 -3.43
N ASP A 51 3.96 4.15 -3.47
CA ASP A 51 3.94 4.99 -2.29
C ASP A 51 2.53 5.50 -2.04
N LEU A 52 1.99 5.19 -0.87
CA LEU A 52 0.67 5.63 -0.44
C LEU A 52 0.81 6.77 0.56
N LYS A 53 0.21 7.92 0.23
CA LYS A 53 0.07 9.09 1.10
C LYS A 53 -1.40 9.26 1.50
N VAL A 54 -1.67 9.21 2.79
CA VAL A 54 -2.99 9.45 3.38
C VAL A 54 -3.00 10.82 4.06
N LYS A 55 -3.76 11.77 3.52
CA LYS A 55 -3.96 13.11 4.10
C LYS A 55 -4.78 13.01 5.38
N GLY A 56 -4.60 13.95 6.32
CA GLY A 56 -5.31 13.92 7.61
C GLY A 56 -4.75 12.88 8.58
N GLY A 57 -3.45 12.59 8.48
CA GLY A 57 -2.77 11.50 9.19
C GLY A 57 -2.82 11.60 10.72
N ALA A 58 -3.10 12.79 11.28
CA ALA A 58 -3.33 12.99 12.70
C ALA A 58 -4.64 12.32 13.19
N GLU A 59 -5.67 12.29 12.35
CA GLU A 59 -7.00 11.76 12.66
C GLU A 59 -7.10 10.24 12.40
N ALA A 60 -6.12 9.69 11.68
CA ALA A 60 -6.08 8.30 11.23
C ALA A 60 -5.41 7.35 12.24
N ALA A 61 -5.74 7.45 13.54
CA ALA A 61 -5.12 6.64 14.59
C ALA A 61 -5.19 5.13 14.32
N GLY A 62 -6.30 4.65 13.75
CA GLY A 62 -6.49 3.24 13.39
C GLY A 62 -5.52 2.73 12.31
N LEU A 63 -5.07 3.58 11.38
CA LEU A 63 -4.11 3.17 10.35
C LEU A 63 -2.70 2.97 10.93
N ARG A 64 -2.36 3.67 12.02
CA ARG A 64 -1.05 3.56 12.67
C ARG A 64 -0.84 2.23 13.39
N LEU A 65 -1.92 1.52 13.68
CA LEU A 65 -1.88 0.21 14.33
C LEU A 65 -1.61 -0.93 13.33
N LEU A 66 -1.62 -0.63 12.03
CA LEU A 66 -1.45 -1.63 10.99
C LEU A 66 0.01 -2.04 10.83
N ALA A 67 0.18 -3.33 10.57
CA ALA A 67 1.46 -3.98 10.38
C ALA A 67 1.69 -4.33 8.91
N ARG A 68 2.94 -4.68 8.63
CA ARG A 68 3.37 -5.29 7.37
C ARG A 68 2.43 -6.44 7.00
N GLY A 69 1.78 -6.36 5.85
CA GLY A 69 0.94 -7.43 5.29
C GLY A 69 -0.55 -7.24 5.53
N ASP A 70 -0.94 -6.23 6.30
CA ASP A 70 -2.35 -5.86 6.41
C ASP A 70 -2.89 -5.37 5.07
N ALA A 71 -4.07 -5.88 4.72
CA ALA A 71 -4.73 -5.58 3.46
C ALA A 71 -5.58 -4.32 3.58
N LEU A 72 -5.50 -3.49 2.55
CA LEU A 72 -6.22 -2.23 2.41
C LEU A 72 -7.00 -2.25 1.10
N ASN A 73 -8.18 -1.66 1.13
CA ASN A 73 -8.90 -1.26 -0.07
C ASN A 73 -8.93 0.27 -0.13
N ILE A 74 -8.28 0.82 -1.15
CA ILE A 74 -8.29 2.24 -1.45
C ILE A 74 -9.43 2.49 -2.43
N LYS A 75 -10.53 3.06 -1.92
CA LYS A 75 -11.75 3.32 -2.72
C LYS A 75 -11.53 4.40 -3.78
N LYS A 76 -10.68 5.38 -3.47
CA LYS A 76 -10.36 6.52 -4.34
C LYS A 76 -9.07 7.16 -3.91
N CYS A 77 -8.12 7.27 -4.83
CA CYS A 77 -6.90 8.04 -4.69
C CYS A 77 -6.58 8.77 -6.00
N PHE A 78 -5.80 9.83 -5.91
CA PHE A 78 -5.18 10.44 -7.07
C PHE A 78 -3.76 9.88 -7.22
N VAL A 79 -3.46 9.34 -8.39
CA VAL A 79 -2.19 8.70 -8.70
C VAL A 79 -1.39 9.57 -9.66
N VAL A 80 -0.11 9.73 -9.33
CA VAL A 80 0.92 10.32 -10.20
C VAL A 80 2.00 9.27 -10.44
N ILE A 81 2.55 9.26 -11.65
CA ILE A 81 3.70 8.42 -12.02
C ILE A 81 4.93 9.33 -12.04
N GLU A 82 5.85 9.13 -11.10
CA GLU A 82 7.10 9.89 -10.94
C GLU A 82 8.28 8.94 -11.14
N ASP A 83 9.08 9.15 -12.20
CA ASP A 83 10.29 8.34 -12.47
C ASP A 83 10.05 6.81 -12.35
N GLU A 84 8.95 6.34 -12.95
CA GLU A 84 8.46 4.94 -12.91
C GLU A 84 7.93 4.46 -11.55
N CYS A 85 7.87 5.31 -10.53
CA CYS A 85 7.21 5.06 -9.25
C CYS A 85 5.77 5.55 -9.26
N ILE A 86 4.87 4.76 -8.66
CA ILE A 86 3.47 5.13 -8.49
C ILE A 86 3.31 5.80 -7.13
N VAL A 87 2.86 7.05 -7.12
CA VAL A 87 2.54 7.81 -5.92
C VAL A 87 1.02 8.01 -5.84
N ALA A 88 0.39 7.34 -4.88
CA ALA A 88 -1.04 7.39 -4.63
C ALA A 88 -1.35 8.28 -3.43
N THR A 89 -2.12 9.34 -3.65
CA THR A 89 -2.58 10.24 -2.57
C THR A 89 -4.08 10.10 -2.33
N THR A 90 -4.47 9.89 -1.08
CA THR A 90 -5.87 9.66 -0.67
C THR A 90 -6.20 10.39 0.63
N ASP A 91 -7.49 10.51 0.92
CA ASP A 91 -8.00 10.90 2.24
C ASP A 91 -8.30 9.66 3.09
N VAL A 92 -8.30 9.79 4.42
CA VAL A 92 -8.59 8.70 5.36
C VAL A 92 -9.91 7.99 5.06
N ALA A 93 -10.96 8.76 4.72
CA ALA A 93 -12.30 8.23 4.43
C ALA A 93 -12.35 7.27 3.23
N SER A 94 -11.36 7.37 2.33
CA SER A 94 -11.24 6.51 1.15
C SER A 94 -10.43 5.23 1.41
N VAL A 95 -9.85 5.08 2.61
CA VAL A 95 -9.11 3.88 3.03
C VAL A 95 -10.03 2.95 3.82
N CYS A 96 -10.12 1.69 3.41
CA CYS A 96 -10.83 0.65 4.13
C CYS A 96 -9.86 -0.47 4.53
N ILE A 97 -9.79 -0.77 5.83
CA ILE A 97 -8.99 -1.87 6.35
C ILE A 97 -9.74 -3.17 6.06
N LEU A 98 -9.11 -4.07 5.31
CA LEU A 98 -9.66 -5.39 5.02
C LEU A 98 -9.23 -6.36 6.12
N ASN A 99 -10.10 -6.58 7.11
CA ASN A 99 -9.86 -7.57 8.16
C ASN A 99 -9.90 -8.99 7.58
N LYS A 100 -8.72 -9.53 7.28
CA LYS A 100 -8.25 -10.91 7.53
C LYS A 100 -7.05 -11.16 6.63
N SER A 101 -5.99 -11.66 7.25
CA SER A 101 -4.85 -12.34 6.63
C SER A 101 -5.33 -13.25 5.50
N LYS A 102 -5.37 -12.69 4.30
CA LYS A 102 -5.39 -13.43 3.03
C LYS A 102 -4.13 -12.99 2.36
N GLU A 103 -3.26 -13.93 2.08
CA GLU A 103 -2.03 -13.73 1.31
C GLU A 103 -2.37 -13.06 -0.02
N ILE A 104 -2.37 -11.72 -0.05
CA ILE A 104 -2.43 -10.92 -1.26
C ILE A 104 -0.98 -10.88 -1.76
N GLY A 105 -0.58 -11.91 -2.50
CA GLY A 105 0.74 -12.02 -3.10
C GLY A 105 1.86 -12.34 -2.10
N ASN A 106 2.94 -12.93 -2.61
CA ASN A 106 4.06 -13.46 -1.83
C ASN A 106 5.06 -12.36 -1.39
N VAL A 107 4.57 -11.15 -1.05
CA VAL A 107 5.33 -9.89 -1.23
C VAL A 107 6.15 -9.45 -0.04
N LEU A 108 5.91 -9.97 1.16
CA LEU A 108 6.70 -9.56 2.30
C LEU A 108 7.72 -10.62 2.62
N THR A 109 8.44 -11.09 1.59
CA THR A 109 9.43 -12.18 1.65
C THR A 109 10.03 -12.25 3.04
N MET A 110 9.50 -13.14 3.89
CA MET A 110 10.30 -13.67 4.96
C MET A 110 11.55 -14.24 4.27
N PRO A 111 12.76 -14.12 4.85
CA PRO A 111 13.80 -15.04 4.44
C PRO A 111 13.18 -16.43 4.53
N LYS A 112 13.25 -17.22 3.46
CA LYS A 112 12.80 -18.62 3.50
C LYS A 112 13.48 -19.23 4.71
N ARG A 113 12.75 -19.51 5.79
CA ARG A 113 13.29 -20.37 6.84
C ARG A 113 13.56 -21.68 6.14
N ARG A 114 14.84 -22.02 5.99
CA ARG A 114 15.22 -23.40 5.69
C ARG A 114 14.56 -24.29 6.75
N LYS A 115 14.28 -25.55 6.44
CA LYS A 115 13.75 -26.55 7.40
C LYS A 115 14.60 -26.69 8.67
N ASP A 116 15.77 -26.04 8.71
CA ASP A 116 16.77 -26.08 9.76
C ASP A 116 16.85 -24.79 10.63
N GLY A 117 15.91 -23.84 10.49
CA GLY A 117 15.73 -22.77 11.49
C GLY A 117 16.75 -21.62 11.50
N LYS A 118 17.65 -21.49 10.52
CA LYS A 118 18.53 -20.30 10.37
C LYS A 118 18.03 -19.35 9.28
N ALA A 119 18.09 -18.04 9.57
CA ALA A 119 17.90 -16.99 8.58
C ALA A 119 19.16 -16.84 7.72
N GLU A 120 19.01 -16.66 6.41
CA GLU A 120 20.13 -16.26 5.53
C GLU A 120 20.43 -14.78 5.77
N GLY A 121 21.65 -14.47 6.20
CA GLY A 121 22.09 -13.08 6.41
C GLY A 121 23.16 -12.84 7.49
N GLU A 122 23.57 -13.84 8.27
CA GLU A 122 24.76 -13.72 9.13
C GLU A 122 25.94 -14.43 8.47
N GLY A 123 26.76 -13.66 7.77
CA GLY A 123 27.93 -14.14 7.08
C GLY A 123 28.79 -12.99 6.57
N MET A 124 29.31 -12.19 7.49
CA MET A 124 30.63 -11.56 7.38
C MET A 124 31.36 -11.78 8.70
#